data_AF-A0A1N7QEQ3-F1
#
_entry.id   AF-A0A1N7QEQ3-F1
#
_cell.length_a   1.000
_cell.length_b   1.000
_cell.length_c   1.000
_cell.angle_alpha   90.00
_cell.angle_beta   90.00
_cell.angle_gamma   90.00
#
_symmetry.space_group_name_H-M   'P 1'
#
loop_
_entity.id
_entity.type
_entity.pdbx_description
1 polymer ?
#
loop_
_entity_poly.entity_id
_entity_poly.type
_entity_poly.pdbx_seq_one_letter_code
_entity_poly.pdbx_strand_id
1 'polypeptide(L)'
;MFSQNCKYTVNVNNEGFNETGKFNLKITNIDQKSFKIPKIINFCNIRLVALEFYNEESQAFEKANLANKDIDCFAFKDKSRNLQPNKNHFYEVNMKSEFEVLQSEKFFDSFKNRKYRFKVSFPLDSYNQCGESNILTTEWIYKN
;
A
#
# COMPACT_ATOMS: atom_id res chain seq x y z
N MET A 1 24.41 15.13 -8.65
CA MET A 1 23.48 15.41 -7.54
C MET A 1 23.25 14.10 -6.81
N PHE A 2 23.65 14.00 -5.54
CA PHE A 2 23.32 12.82 -4.72
C PHE A 2 21.81 12.87 -4.39
N SER A 3 21.07 11.81 -4.70
CA SER A 3 19.64 11.76 -4.35
C SER A 3 19.51 11.81 -2.83
N GLN A 4 18.78 12.79 -2.31
CA GLN A 4 18.47 12.84 -0.88
C GLN A 4 17.34 11.83 -0.61
N ASN A 5 17.42 11.12 0.50
CA ASN A 5 16.29 10.30 0.95
C ASN A 5 15.26 11.23 1.61
N CYS A 6 14.05 11.26 1.06
CA CYS A 6 12.90 11.97 1.62
C CYS A 6 12.55 11.38 2.99
N LYS A 7 12.26 12.26 3.95
CA LYS A 7 11.84 11.85 5.29
C LYS A 7 10.33 11.98 5.46
N TYR A 8 9.68 10.89 5.84
CA TYR A 8 8.23 10.83 6.03
C TYR A 8 7.85 9.83 7.13
N THR A 9 6.66 9.98 7.69
CA THR A 9 6.03 8.97 8.55
C THR A 9 4.76 8.44 7.92
N VAL A 10 4.43 7.19 8.27
CA VAL A 10 3.30 6.45 7.71
C VAL A 10 2.52 5.85 8.86
N ASN A 11 1.22 6.15 8.91
CA ASN A 11 0.31 5.54 9.86
C ASN A 11 -0.83 4.87 9.10
N VAL A 12 -1.09 3.59 9.41
CA VAL A 12 -2.24 2.85 8.90
C VAL A 12 -3.28 2.73 10.00
N ASN A 13 -4.53 3.07 9.67
CA ASN A 13 -5.71 2.70 10.45
C ASN A 13 -6.54 1.73 9.59
N ASN A 14 -6.66 0.48 10.04
CA ASN A 14 -7.41 -0.58 9.39
C ASN A 14 -8.75 -0.92 10.09
N GLU A 15 -9.25 -0.04 10.95
CA GLU A 15 -10.62 -0.13 11.47
C GLU A 15 -11.62 -0.21 10.31
N GLY A 16 -12.54 -1.18 10.36
CA GLY A 16 -13.54 -1.41 9.31
C GLY A 16 -13.03 -2.15 8.06
N PHE A 17 -11.75 -2.54 7.99
CA PHE A 17 -11.21 -3.30 6.86
C PHE A 17 -11.94 -4.62 6.63
N ASN A 18 -12.31 -5.32 7.71
CA ASN A 18 -12.99 -6.60 7.64
C ASN A 18 -14.34 -6.54 6.91
N GLU A 19 -15.05 -5.42 7.01
CA GLU A 19 -16.39 -5.24 6.43
C GLU A 19 -16.33 -4.66 5.03
N THR A 20 -15.42 -3.70 4.81
CA THR A 20 -15.41 -2.87 3.60
C THR A 20 -14.29 -3.24 2.63
N GLY A 21 -13.25 -3.94 3.10
CA GLY A 21 -11.99 -4.14 2.39
C GLY A 21 -11.16 -2.86 2.27
N LYS A 22 -11.49 -1.80 3.02
CA LYS A 22 -10.81 -0.49 2.96
C LYS A 22 -10.01 -0.21 4.21
N PHE A 23 -8.92 0.54 4.08
CA PHE A 23 -8.16 1.08 5.21
C PHE A 23 -7.75 2.53 4.95
N ASN A 24 -7.49 3.26 6.03
CA ASN A 24 -7.02 4.63 5.98
C ASN A 24 -5.51 4.68 6.16
N LEU A 25 -4.85 5.46 5.31
CA LEU A 25 -3.40 5.65 5.33
C LEU A 25 -3.09 7.13 5.45
N LYS A 26 -2.28 7.50 6.44
CA LYS A 26 -1.77 8.86 6.61
C LYS A 26 -0.28 8.89 6.32
N ILE A 27 0.12 9.71 5.35
CA ILE A 27 1.51 10.07 5.10
C ILE A 27 1.76 11.47 5.67
N THR A 28 2.85 11.65 6.41
CA THR A 28 3.29 12.98 6.87
C THR A 28 4.70 13.26 6.35
N ASN A 29 4.89 14.41 5.70
CA ASN A 29 6.22 14.88 5.31
C ASN A 29 6.91 15.47 6.55
N ILE A 30 8.00 14.84 7.00
CA ILE A 30 8.85 15.31 8.11
C ILE A 30 10.19 15.85 7.61
N ASP A 31 10.33 16.00 6.30
CA ASP A 31 11.45 16.63 5.64
C ASP A 31 11.27 18.16 5.59
N GLN A 32 12.37 18.86 5.33
CA GLN A 32 12.39 20.32 5.14
C GLN A 32 11.95 20.73 3.73
N LYS A 33 11.87 19.77 2.79
CA LYS A 33 11.49 20.01 1.40
C LYS A 33 10.17 19.31 1.07
N SER A 34 9.43 19.85 0.11
CA SER A 34 8.28 19.17 -0.46
C SER A 34 8.72 18.01 -1.36
N PHE A 35 7.97 16.91 -1.32
CA PHE A 35 8.07 15.83 -2.30
C PHE A 35 6.69 15.54 -2.89
N LYS A 36 6.66 14.90 -4.05
CA LYS A 36 5.41 14.50 -4.70
C LYS A 36 4.84 13.27 -4.02
N ILE A 37 3.54 13.06 -4.13
CA ILE A 37 2.87 11.82 -3.76
C ILE A 37 1.77 11.57 -4.80
N PRO A 38 1.36 10.32 -5.05
CA PRO A 38 0.20 10.05 -5.89
C PRO A 38 -1.05 10.68 -5.26
N LYS A 39 -2.02 11.11 -6.07
CA LYS A 39 -3.29 11.63 -5.53
C LYS A 39 -4.21 10.51 -5.06
N ILE A 40 -4.17 9.37 -5.75
CA ILE A 40 -4.97 8.19 -5.46
C ILE A 40 -4.04 6.98 -5.39
N ILE A 41 -4.36 6.02 -4.53
CA ILE A 41 -3.69 4.71 -4.50
C ILE A 41 -4.68 3.68 -5.06
N ASN A 42 -4.26 2.90 -6.05
CA ASN A 42 -5.04 1.83 -6.67
C ASN A 42 -4.11 0.72 -7.18
N PHE A 43 -4.67 -0.32 -7.81
CA PHE A 43 -3.91 -1.46 -8.32
C PHE A 43 -2.75 -1.10 -9.28
N CYS A 44 -2.80 0.06 -9.95
CA CYS A 44 -1.74 0.49 -10.86
C CYS A 44 -0.45 0.92 -10.14
N ASN A 45 -0.60 1.65 -9.04
CA ASN A 45 0.54 2.21 -8.30
C ASN A 45 0.79 1.53 -6.95
N ILE A 46 -0.06 0.59 -6.53
CA ILE A 46 0.16 -0.25 -5.35
C ILE A 46 0.79 -1.59 -5.73
N ARG A 47 1.56 -2.18 -4.81
CA ARG A 47 2.09 -3.54 -4.91
C ARG A 47 1.85 -4.26 -3.60
N LEU A 48 1.37 -5.50 -3.68
CA LEU A 48 1.30 -6.41 -2.53
C LEU A 48 2.69 -7.04 -2.34
N VAL A 49 3.41 -6.64 -1.29
CA VAL A 49 4.80 -7.10 -1.06
C VAL A 49 4.89 -8.29 -0.11
N ALA A 50 3.87 -8.48 0.73
CA ALA A 50 3.74 -9.64 1.60
C ALA A 50 2.26 -9.95 1.84
N LEU A 51 1.94 -11.24 1.89
CA LEU A 51 0.65 -11.78 2.30
C LEU A 51 0.90 -13.04 3.11
N GLU A 52 0.27 -13.14 4.27
CA GLU A 52 0.38 -14.30 5.14
C GLU A 52 -1.00 -14.70 5.67
N PHE A 53 -1.28 -16.00 5.69
CA PHE A 53 -2.50 -16.56 6.24
C PHE A 53 -2.22 -17.13 7.62
N TYR A 54 -3.16 -16.94 8.55
CA TYR A 54 -3.06 -17.56 9.86
C TYR A 54 -3.37 -19.06 9.74
N ASN A 55 -2.46 -19.90 10.25
CA ASN A 55 -2.67 -21.33 10.42
C ASN A 55 -3.07 -21.59 11.87
N GLU A 56 -4.26 -22.16 12.08
CA GLU A 56 -4.81 -22.45 13.41
C GLU A 56 -4.08 -23.64 14.09
N GLU A 57 -3.59 -24.63 13.33
CA GLU A 57 -2.75 -25.72 13.85
C GLU A 57 -1.36 -25.20 14.24
N SER A 58 -0.84 -24.37 13.33
CA SER A 58 0.28 -23.46 13.42
C SER A 58 0.42 -22.63 14.70
N GLN A 59 -0.74 -22.04 15.03
CA GLN A 59 -0.87 -20.76 15.73
C GLN A 59 0.02 -19.64 15.15
N ALA A 60 0.38 -19.71 13.87
CA ALA A 60 1.33 -18.81 13.22
C ALA A 60 0.81 -18.28 11.88
N PHE A 61 1.34 -17.12 11.47
CA PHE A 61 1.12 -16.59 10.13
C PHE A 61 2.14 -17.20 9.16
N GLU A 62 1.64 -17.83 8.09
CA GLU A 62 2.42 -18.51 7.09
C GLU A 62 2.36 -17.78 5.75
N LYS A 63 3.52 -17.66 5.09
CA LYS A 63 3.67 -16.89 3.84
C LYS A 63 2.86 -17.51 2.70
N ALA A 64 2.03 -16.69 2.07
CA ALA A 64 1.34 -17.05 0.84
C ALA A 64 2.28 -16.91 -0.37
N ASN A 65 2.10 -17.77 -1.36
CA ASN A 65 2.74 -17.56 -2.66
C ASN A 65 2.04 -16.43 -3.40
N LEU A 66 2.76 -15.34 -3.67
CA LEU A 66 2.25 -14.20 -4.42
C LEU A 66 2.40 -14.47 -5.90
N ALA A 67 1.29 -14.45 -6.65
CA ALA A 67 1.36 -14.48 -8.10
C ALA A 67 2.13 -13.24 -8.60
N ASN A 68 3.14 -13.45 -9.45
CA ASN A 68 3.77 -12.34 -10.16
C ASN A 68 2.87 -11.99 -11.34
N LYS A 69 2.13 -10.89 -11.22
CA LYS A 69 1.21 -10.42 -12.26
C LYS A 69 1.78 -9.18 -12.93
N ASP A 70 1.83 -9.23 -14.25
CA ASP A 70 2.09 -8.04 -15.06
C ASP A 70 0.83 -7.17 -15.06
N ILE A 71 0.90 -6.06 -14.34
CA ILE A 71 -0.19 -5.09 -14.27
C ILE A 71 0.05 -4.06 -15.36
N ASP A 72 -0.85 -4.05 -16.33
CA ASP A 72 -0.82 -3.09 -17.40
C ASP A 72 -1.73 -1.89 -17.11
N CYS A 73 -1.13 -0.70 -17.07
CA CYS A 73 -1.79 0.54 -16.65
C CYS A 73 -1.67 1.65 -17.70
N PHE A 74 -1.71 1.30 -18.98
CA PHE A 74 -1.57 2.25 -20.09
C PHE A 74 -2.52 3.46 -20.04
N ALA A 75 -3.71 3.31 -19.45
CA ALA A 75 -4.71 4.39 -19.36
C ALA A 75 -4.64 5.22 -18.07
N PHE A 76 -3.90 4.77 -17.04
CA PHE A 76 -3.90 5.42 -15.74
C PHE A 76 -2.73 6.43 -15.62
N LYS A 77 -2.99 7.68 -16.00
CA LYS A 77 -2.10 8.81 -15.71
C LYS A 77 -2.60 9.56 -14.48
N ASP A 78 -2.23 9.10 -13.29
CA ASP A 78 -2.59 9.86 -12.10
C ASP A 78 -1.72 11.13 -11.99
N LYS A 79 -2.33 12.21 -11.48
CA LYS A 79 -1.61 13.45 -11.23
C LYS A 79 -0.93 13.36 -9.88
N SER A 80 0.37 13.61 -9.83
CA SER A 80 1.08 13.81 -8.58
C SER A 80 0.54 15.05 -7.84
N ARG A 81 0.68 15.08 -6.51
CA ARG A 81 0.52 16.31 -5.71
C ARG A 81 1.77 16.56 -4.88
N ASN A 82 2.13 17.82 -4.67
CA ASN A 82 3.20 18.16 -3.75
C ASN A 82 2.70 18.06 -2.30
N LEU A 83 3.40 17.29 -1.47
CA LEU A 83 3.23 17.26 -0.03
C LEU A 83 4.25 18.21 0.61
N GLN A 84 3.75 19.34 1.13
CA GLN A 84 4.59 20.37 1.75
C GLN A 84 5.19 19.90 3.08
N PRO A 85 6.31 20.50 3.54
CA PRO A 85 6.89 20.21 4.85
C PRO A 85 5.87 20.28 5.99
N ASN A 86 5.94 19.33 6.92
CA ASN A 86 5.05 19.20 8.08
C ASN A 86 3.55 19.05 7.74
N LYS A 87 3.19 18.81 6.47
CA LYS A 87 1.83 18.50 6.05
C LYS A 87 1.63 17.01 5.94
N ASN A 88 0.37 16.61 6.06
CA ASN A 88 -0.06 15.25 5.88
C ASN A 88 -1.04 15.11 4.71
N HIS A 89 -1.16 13.89 4.22
CA HIS A 89 -2.20 13.48 3.30
C HIS A 89 -2.79 12.14 3.76
N PHE A 90 -4.10 12.01 3.57
CA PHE A 90 -4.88 10.84 3.91
C PHE A 90 -5.36 10.19 2.62
N TYR A 91 -5.19 8.87 2.55
CA TYR A 91 -5.79 8.03 1.54
C TYR A 91 -6.81 7.10 2.19
N GLU A 92 -7.96 6.93 1.56
CA GLU A 92 -8.78 5.74 1.73
C GLU A 92 -8.34 4.75 0.65
N VAL A 93 -7.71 3.66 1.06
CA VAL A 93 -7.23 2.61 0.15
C VAL A 93 -8.24 1.49 0.17
N ASN A 94 -8.90 1.25 -0.97
CA ASN A 94 -9.65 0.03 -1.17
C ASN A 94 -8.65 -1.08 -1.50
N MET A 95 -8.80 -2.24 -0.89
CA MET A 95 -8.02 -3.43 -1.25
C MET A 95 -8.89 -4.51 -1.88
N LYS A 96 -10.21 -4.37 -1.89
CA LYS A 96 -11.12 -5.42 -2.36
C LYS A 96 -10.85 -5.74 -3.83
N SER A 97 -11.01 -4.74 -4.69
CA SER A 97 -10.71 -4.82 -6.12
C SER A 97 -9.22 -5.08 -6.40
N GLU A 98 -8.36 -4.56 -5.53
CA GLU A 98 -6.92 -4.61 -5.69
C GLU A 98 -6.42 -6.02 -5.45
N PHE A 99 -6.89 -6.73 -4.43
CA PHE A 99 -6.57 -8.14 -4.22
C PHE A 99 -7.10 -9.02 -5.35
N GLU A 100 -8.26 -8.69 -5.92
CA GLU A 100 -8.81 -9.43 -7.06
C GLU A 100 -7.87 -9.37 -8.27
N VAL A 101 -7.37 -8.17 -8.56
CA VAL A 101 -6.37 -7.95 -9.61
C VAL A 101 -5.01 -8.54 -9.22
N LEU A 102 -4.53 -8.30 -8.00
CA LEU A 102 -3.17 -8.63 -7.56
C LEU A 102 -2.97 -10.12 -7.24
N GLN A 103 -4.03 -10.85 -6.86
CA GLN A 103 -3.94 -12.26 -6.45
C GLN A 103 -4.85 -13.15 -7.30
N SER A 104 -6.17 -13.08 -7.13
CA SER A 104 -7.13 -13.88 -7.90
C SER A 104 -8.49 -13.21 -7.93
N GLU A 105 -9.23 -13.34 -9.04
CA GLU A 105 -10.49 -12.63 -9.33
C GLU A 105 -11.55 -12.71 -8.21
N LYS A 106 -11.45 -13.67 -7.29
CA LYS A 106 -12.37 -13.88 -6.17
C LYS A 106 -11.66 -13.94 -4.82
N PHE A 107 -10.50 -13.30 -4.68
CA PHE A 107 -9.65 -13.40 -3.48
C PHE A 107 -10.45 -13.09 -2.21
N PHE A 108 -11.13 -11.94 -2.18
CA PHE A 108 -11.88 -11.52 -1.00
C PHE A 108 -12.98 -12.49 -0.62
N ASP A 109 -13.75 -12.99 -1.59
CA ASP A 109 -14.82 -13.95 -1.35
C ASP A 109 -14.27 -15.32 -0.91
N SER A 110 -13.17 -15.76 -1.51
CA SER A 110 -12.52 -17.05 -1.22
C SER A 110 -11.90 -17.08 0.18
N PHE A 111 -11.42 -15.93 0.66
CA PHE A 111 -10.73 -15.80 1.95
C PHE A 111 -11.51 -15.00 2.99
N LYS A 112 -12.80 -14.74 2.76
CA LYS A 112 -13.66 -13.96 3.68
C LYS A 112 -13.72 -14.52 5.10
N ASN A 113 -13.52 -15.82 5.28
CA ASN A 113 -13.54 -16.49 6.59
C ASN A 113 -12.14 -16.83 7.13
N ARG A 114 -11.07 -16.41 6.44
CA ARG A 114 -9.69 -16.65 6.89
C ARG A 114 -9.08 -15.41 7.53
N LYS A 115 -8.33 -15.59 8.60
CA LYS A 115 -7.45 -14.55 9.14
C LYS A 115 -6.22 -14.43 8.25
N TYR A 116 -5.85 -13.21 7.86
CA TYR A 116 -4.65 -12.96 7.08
C TYR A 116 -4.09 -11.58 7.39
N ARG A 117 -2.81 -11.38 7.08
CA ARG A 117 -2.16 -10.07 7.16
C ARG A 117 -1.36 -9.80 5.91
N PHE A 118 -1.19 -8.52 5.58
CA PHE A 118 -0.49 -8.14 4.37
C PHE A 118 0.25 -6.81 4.52
N LYS A 119 1.20 -6.59 3.61
CA LYS A 119 1.90 -5.31 3.43
C LYS A 119 1.77 -4.86 1.99
N VAL A 120 1.56 -3.57 1.81
CA VAL A 120 1.54 -2.95 0.49
C VAL A 120 2.65 -1.91 0.35
N SER A 121 3.11 -1.70 -0.87
CA SER A 121 4.00 -0.60 -1.20
C SER A 121 3.49 0.22 -2.38
N PHE A 122 3.88 1.49 -2.45
CA PHE A 122 3.56 2.39 -3.56
C PHE A 122 4.63 3.49 -3.67
N PRO A 123 4.83 4.08 -4.86
CA PRO A 123 5.88 5.06 -5.07
C PRO A 123 5.47 6.45 -4.56
N LEU A 124 6.45 7.24 -4.13
CA LEU A 124 6.29 8.66 -3.80
C LEU A 124 6.39 9.57 -5.04
N ASP A 125 6.32 9.06 -6.27
CA ASP A 125 6.34 9.85 -7.53
C ASP A 125 7.36 11.02 -7.58
N SER A 126 8.48 10.85 -6.87
CA SER A 126 9.54 11.84 -6.66
C SER A 126 10.90 11.16 -6.80
N TYR A 127 11.06 10.25 -7.77
CA TYR A 127 12.29 9.45 -7.98
C TYR A 127 13.57 10.30 -7.97
N ASN A 128 13.55 11.43 -8.68
CA ASN A 128 14.70 12.34 -8.76
C ASN A 128 15.03 13.05 -7.44
N GLN A 129 14.07 13.12 -6.52
CA GLN A 129 14.19 13.86 -5.25
C GLN A 129 14.35 12.96 -4.03
N CYS A 130 13.74 11.76 -4.06
CA CYS A 130 13.66 10.85 -2.94
C CYS A 130 14.59 9.62 -3.07
N GLY A 131 15.24 9.40 -4.21
CA GLY A 131 16.21 8.31 -4.37
C GLY A 131 15.66 6.96 -3.94
N GLU A 132 16.37 6.29 -3.04
CA GLU A 132 16.00 4.97 -2.48
C GLU A 132 14.74 5.01 -1.60
N SER A 133 14.42 6.16 -1.01
CA SER A 133 13.22 6.35 -0.19
C SER A 133 11.93 6.60 -1.00
N ASN A 134 11.99 6.52 -2.33
CA ASN A 134 10.86 6.78 -3.21
C ASN A 134 9.80 5.66 -3.22
N ILE A 135 9.97 4.59 -2.43
CA ILE A 135 8.97 3.55 -2.22
C ILE A 135 8.58 3.57 -0.75
N LEU A 136 7.28 3.70 -0.50
CA LEU A 136 6.69 3.57 0.82
C LEU A 136 6.16 2.15 0.99
N THR A 137 6.46 1.50 2.11
CA THR A 137 5.87 0.21 2.50
C THR A 137 5.11 0.36 3.80
N THR A 138 3.91 -0.20 3.90
CA THR A 138 3.10 -0.13 5.12
C THR A 138 3.60 -1.08 6.20
N GLU A 139 3.21 -0.81 7.44
CA GLU A 139 3.18 -1.85 8.48
C GLU A 139 2.19 -2.97 8.12
N TRP A 140 2.19 -4.04 8.92
CA TRP A 140 1.24 -5.14 8.75
C TRP A 140 -0.21 -4.66 8.91
N ILE A 141 -1.02 -4.95 7.90
CA ILE A 141 -2.46 -4.72 7.90
C ILE A 141 -3.14 -6.05 8.17
N TYR A 142 -3.95 -6.11 9.22
CA TYR A 142 -4.59 -7.33 9.68
C TYR A 142 -6.04 -7.38 9.23
N LYS A 143 -6.42 -8.56 8.74
CA LYS A 143 -7.80 -9.00 8.54
C LYS A 143 -8.04 -10.15 9.50
N ASN A 144 -8.84 -9.89 10.53
CA ASN A 144 -9.20 -10.86 11.57
C ASN A 144 -10.52 -11.57 11.29
#